data_AF-A0A8X6GGK2-F1
#
_entry.id   AF-A0A8X6GGK2-F1
#
_cell.length_a   1.000
_cell.length_b   1.000
_cell.length_c   1.000
_cell.angle_alpha   90.00
_cell.angle_beta   90.00
_cell.angle_gamma   90.00
#
_symmetry.space_group_name_H-M   'P 1'
#
loop_
_entity.id
_entity.type
_entity.pdbx_description
1 polymer ?
#
loop_
_entity_poly.entity_id
_entity_poly.type
_entity_poly.pdbx_seq_one_letter_code
_entity_poly.pdbx_strand_id
1 'polypeptide(L)'
;MLLKTRIKNEMERGKLLEAKAKAEIGELISVEEVKTEAFNVARVVRNNLLNIPDRVSALLASINDTEKIHETLTEEIRTALEELVF
;
A
#
# COMPACT_ATOMS: atom_id res chain seq x y z
N MET A 1 17.77 45.82 6.84
CA MET A 1 17.91 44.41 6.41
C MET A 1 17.57 43.41 7.52
N LEU A 2 18.05 43.59 8.75
CA LEU A 2 17.88 42.63 9.86
C LEU A 2 16.42 42.29 10.22
N LEU A 3 15.49 43.26 10.18
CA LEU A 3 14.08 43.02 10.50
C LEU A 3 13.39 42.09 9.50
N LYS A 4 13.67 42.26 8.19
CA LYS A 4 13.13 41.38 7.13
C LYS A 4 13.62 39.94 7.30
N THR A 5 14.91 39.76 7.64
CA THR A 5 15.48 38.43 7.90
C THR A 5 14.84 37.78 9.13
N ARG A 6 14.63 38.55 10.21
CA ARG A 6 13.98 38.05 11.43
C ARG A 6 12.53 37.63 11.18
N ILE A 7 11.75 38.46 10.47
CA ILE A 7 10.36 38.12 10.10
C ILE A 7 10.33 36.86 9.24
N LYS A 8 11.23 36.74 8.25
CA LYS A 8 11.32 35.53 7.42
C LYS A 8 11.61 34.28 8.26
N ASN A 9 12.56 34.34 9.18
CA ASN A 9 12.90 33.21 10.05
C ASN A 9 11.73 32.80 10.96
N GLU A 10 11.03 33.75 11.57
CA GLU A 10 9.86 33.45 12.41
C GLU A 10 8.72 32.82 11.59
N MET A 11 8.47 33.30 10.38
CA MET A 11 7.47 32.69 9.49
C MET A 11 7.84 31.25 9.11
N GLU A 12 9.09 30.99 8.72
CA GLU A 12 9.54 29.62 8.39
C GLU A 12 9.48 28.68 9.60
N ARG A 13 9.80 29.20 10.79
CA ARG A 13 9.65 28.44 12.04
C ARG A 13 8.18 28.11 12.34
N GLY A 14 7.27 29.06 12.12
CA GLY A 14 5.84 28.85 12.26
C GLY A 14 5.32 27.74 11.34
N LYS A 15 5.68 27.78 10.05
CA LYS A 15 5.31 26.73 9.07
C LYS A 15 5.84 25.35 9.46
N LEU A 16 7.08 25.28 9.95
CA LEU A 16 7.68 24.02 10.40
C LEU A 16 6.93 23.45 11.61
N LEU A 17 6.55 24.29 12.57
CA LEU A 17 5.78 23.87 13.74
C LEU A 17 4.37 23.40 13.34
N GLU A 18 3.71 24.10 12.43
CA GLU A 18 2.42 23.70 11.90
C GLU A 18 2.49 22.32 11.21
N ALA A 19 3.47 22.13 10.32
CA ALA A 19 3.68 20.84 9.64
C ALA A 19 3.95 19.70 10.61
N LYS A 20 4.72 19.96 11.68
CA LYS A 20 4.97 18.98 12.75
C LYS A 20 3.72 18.65 13.55
N ALA A 21 2.94 19.66 13.94
CA ALA A 21 1.69 19.45 14.66
C ALA A 21 0.70 18.62 13.84
N LYS A 22 0.57 18.91 12.55
CA LYS A 22 -0.25 18.14 11.61
C LYS A 22 0.23 16.70 11.45
N ALA A 23 1.54 16.47 11.45
CA ALA A 23 2.08 15.11 11.42
C ALA A 23 1.80 14.35 12.73
N GLU A 24 1.92 15.01 13.87
CA GLU A 24 1.70 14.40 15.20
C GLU A 24 0.24 13.98 15.43
N ILE A 25 -0.73 14.73 14.88
CA ILE A 25 -2.16 14.36 14.91
C ILE A 25 -2.56 13.41 13.76
N GLY A 26 -1.63 12.99 12.91
CA GLY A 26 -1.87 12.05 11.81
C GLY A 26 -2.50 12.66 10.55
N GLU A 27 -2.57 13.99 10.45
CA GLU A 27 -3.11 14.69 9.26
C GLU A 27 -2.08 14.74 8.12
N LEU A 28 -0.78 14.68 8.45
CA LEU A 28 0.32 14.59 7.48
C LEU A 28 1.17 13.35 7.75
N ILE A 29 1.54 12.66 6.67
CA ILE A 29 2.50 11.55 6.69
C ILE A 29 3.61 11.85 5.69
N SER A 30 4.81 11.30 5.92
CA SER A 30 5.90 11.49 4.98
C SER A 30 5.60 10.77 3.65
N VAL A 31 5.91 11.42 2.54
CA VAL A 31 5.74 10.81 1.20
C VAL A 31 6.55 9.52 1.06
N GLU A 32 7.72 9.46 1.70
CA GLU A 32 8.58 8.27 1.67
C GLU A 32 7.96 7.07 2.37
N GLU A 33 7.30 7.30 3.51
CA GLU A 33 6.57 6.28 4.24
C GLU A 33 5.39 5.75 3.42
N VAL A 34 4.60 6.63 2.81
CA VAL A 34 3.50 6.23 1.91
C VAL A 34 4.02 5.36 0.75
N LYS A 35 5.12 5.77 0.11
CA LYS A 35 5.72 5.00 -0.99
C LYS A 35 6.24 3.65 -0.54
N THR A 36 6.90 3.61 0.61
CA THR A 36 7.45 2.38 1.18
C THR A 36 6.33 1.40 1.47
N GLU A 37 5.27 1.86 2.12
CA GLU A 37 4.15 0.99 2.49
C GLU A 37 3.37 0.52 1.27
N ALA A 38 3.08 1.42 0.32
CA ALA A 38 2.46 1.05 -0.95
C ALA A 38 3.28 0.00 -1.72
N PHE A 39 4.62 0.12 -1.73
CA PHE A 39 5.49 -0.86 -2.36
C PHE A 39 5.46 -2.21 -1.65
N ASN A 40 5.45 -2.21 -0.31
CA ASN A 40 5.38 -3.43 0.49
C ASN A 40 4.08 -4.18 0.22
N VAL A 41 2.94 -3.50 0.27
CA VAL A 41 1.62 -4.07 -0.05
C VAL A 41 1.60 -4.63 -1.48
N ALA A 42 2.04 -3.85 -2.47
CA ALA A 42 2.10 -4.30 -3.86
C ALA A 42 3.00 -5.53 -4.05
N ARG A 43 4.10 -5.62 -3.31
CA ARG A 43 5.00 -6.78 -3.33
C ARG A 43 4.31 -8.03 -2.79
N VAL A 44 3.59 -7.92 -1.66
CA VAL A 44 2.86 -9.04 -1.07
C VAL A 44 1.82 -9.58 -2.05
N VAL A 45 0.98 -8.69 -2.59
CA VAL A 45 -0.07 -9.04 -3.56
C VAL A 45 0.52 -9.71 -4.79
N ARG A 46 1.59 -9.14 -5.38
CA ARG A 46 2.26 -9.74 -6.55
C ARG A 46 2.78 -11.14 -6.23
N ASN A 47 3.40 -11.33 -5.07
CA ASN A 47 3.93 -12.63 -4.67
C ASN A 47 2.79 -13.65 -4.49
N ASN A 48 1.67 -13.25 -3.89
CA ASN A 48 0.51 -14.12 -3.68
C ASN A 48 -0.10 -14.57 -5.02
N LEU A 49 -0.23 -13.64 -5.98
CA LEU A 49 -0.72 -13.92 -7.34
C LEU A 49 0.22 -14.88 -8.09
N LEU A 50 1.53 -14.61 -8.08
CA LEU A 50 2.52 -15.46 -8.76
C LEU A 50 2.61 -16.87 -8.17
N ASN A 51 2.23 -17.02 -6.89
CA ASN A 51 2.21 -18.31 -6.21
C ASN A 51 0.89 -19.09 -6.41
N ILE A 52 -0.11 -18.56 -7.11
CA ILE A 52 -1.38 -19.28 -7.36
C ILE A 52 -1.14 -20.61 -8.09
N PRO A 53 -0.39 -20.66 -9.20
CA PRO A 53 -0.24 -21.91 -9.96
C PRO A 53 0.35 -23.05 -9.11
N ASP A 54 1.31 -22.74 -8.25
CA ASP A 54 1.94 -23.73 -7.36
C ASP A 54 0.95 -24.28 -6.34
N ARG A 55 0.02 -23.46 -5.85
CA ARG A 55 -1.01 -23.89 -4.88
C ARG A 55 -2.09 -24.76 -5.50
N VAL A 56 -2.56 -24.43 -6.70
CA VAL A 56 -3.78 -25.07 -7.26
C VAL A 56 -3.53 -26.04 -8.40
N SER A 57 -2.34 -26.11 -8.99
CA SER A 57 -2.08 -26.97 -10.16
C SER A 57 -2.49 -28.43 -9.96
N ALA A 58 -2.17 -29.02 -8.80
CA ALA A 58 -2.54 -30.40 -8.46
C ALA A 58 -4.06 -30.58 -8.32
N LEU A 59 -4.75 -29.61 -7.69
CA LEU A 59 -6.20 -29.62 -7.57
C LEU A 59 -6.86 -29.50 -8.95
N LEU A 60 -6.44 -28.52 -9.75
CA LEU A 60 -6.97 -28.26 -11.08
C LEU A 60 -6.79 -29.45 -12.02
N ALA A 61 -5.67 -30.18 -11.93
CA ALA A 61 -5.43 -31.38 -12.72
C ALA A 61 -6.45 -32.51 -12.47
N SER A 62 -7.16 -32.48 -11.33
CA SER A 62 -8.21 -33.44 -10.98
C SER A 62 -9.63 -33.00 -11.35
N ILE A 63 -9.81 -31.75 -11.81
CA ILE A 63 -11.13 -31.18 -12.11
C ILE A 63 -11.41 -31.28 -13.62
N ASN A 64 -12.54 -31.90 -13.98
CA ASN A 64 -13.00 -32.03 -15.37
C ASN A 64 -14.12 -31.04 -15.74
N ASP A 65 -14.47 -30.13 -14.83
CA ASP A 65 -15.55 -29.17 -14.95
C ASP A 65 -14.97 -27.74 -15.04
N THR A 66 -15.23 -27.07 -16.16
CA THR A 66 -14.73 -25.72 -16.43
C THR A 66 -15.27 -24.68 -15.45
N GLU A 67 -16.51 -24.81 -14.97
CA GLU A 67 -17.08 -23.85 -14.01
C GLU A 67 -16.34 -23.94 -12.67
N LYS A 68 -16.06 -25.17 -12.21
CA LYS A 68 -15.26 -25.39 -10.99
C LYS A 68 -13.82 -24.89 -11.12
N ILE A 69 -13.17 -25.08 -12.27
CA ILE A 69 -11.84 -24.53 -12.51
C ILE A 69 -11.86 -23.00 -12.39
N HIS A 70 -12.86 -22.36 -13.01
CA HIS A 70 -13.01 -20.91 -12.95
C HIS A 70 -13.30 -20.44 -11.53
N GLU A 71 -14.19 -21.12 -10.79
CA GLU A 71 -14.50 -20.82 -9.38
C GLU A 71 -13.24 -20.88 -8.50
N THR A 72 -12.49 -21.99 -8.56
CA THR A 72 -11.24 -22.16 -7.80
C THR A 72 -10.21 -21.06 -8.11
N LEU A 73 -10.01 -20.74 -9.39
CA LEU A 73 -9.09 -19.65 -9.77
C LEU A 73 -9.59 -18.28 -9.29
N THR A 74 -10.90 -18.04 -9.34
CA THR A 74 -11.51 -16.79 -8.90
C THR A 74 -11.33 -16.60 -7.39
N GLU A 75 -11.52 -17.66 -6.60
CA GLU A 75 -11.30 -17.63 -5.16
C GLU A 75 -9.84 -17.31 -4.84
N GLU A 76 -8.88 -18.01 -5.45
CA GLU A 76 -7.44 -17.75 -5.24
C GLU A 76 -7.01 -16.34 -5.62
N ILE A 77 -7.54 -15.80 -6.73
CA ILE A 77 -7.25 -14.43 -7.15
C ILE A 77 -7.85 -13.44 -6.15
N ARG A 78 -9.08 -13.67 -5.67
CA ARG A 78 -9.70 -12.81 -4.64
C ARG A 78 -8.88 -12.82 -3.36
N THR A 79 -8.51 -13.99 -2.86
CA THR A 79 -7.66 -14.12 -1.67
C THR A 79 -6.31 -13.41 -1.85
N ALA A 80 -5.68 -13.54 -3.03
CA ALA A 80 -4.42 -12.84 -3.30
C ALA A 80 -4.55 -11.31 -3.30
N LEU A 81 -5.76 -10.78 -3.55
CA LEU A 81 -6.07 -9.35 -3.60
C LEU A 81 -6.66 -8.81 -2.29
N GLU A 82 -6.93 -9.63 -1.27
CA GLU A 82 -7.53 -9.18 0.01
C GLU A 82 -6.71 -8.08 0.68
N GLU A 83 -5.38 -8.14 0.59
CA GLU A 83 -4.46 -7.12 1.13
C GLU A 83 -4.59 -5.73 0.46
N LEU A 84 -5.33 -5.62 -0.66
CA LEU A 84 -5.64 -4.33 -1.31
C LEU A 84 -6.98 -3.75 -0.87
N VAL A 85 -7.81 -4.51 -0.15
CA VAL A 85 -9.13 -4.07 0.29
C VAL A 85 -8.98 -3.45 1.67
N PHE A 86 -8.81 -2.13 1.70
CA PHE A 86 -8.84 -1.30 2.91
C PHE A 86 -10.22 -1.31 3.57
#